data_AF-A0A416W9Q6-F1
#
_entry.id   AF-A0A416W9Q6-F1
#
_cell.length_a   1.000
_cell.length_b   1.000
_cell.length_c   1.000
_cell.angle_alpha   90.00
_cell.angle_beta   90.00
_cell.angle_gamma   90.00
#
_symmetry.space_group_name_H-M   'P 1'
#
loop_
_entity.id
_entity.type
_entity.pdbx_description
1 polymer ?
#
loop_
_entity_poly.entity_id
_entity_poly.type
_entity_poly.pdbx_seq_one_letter_code
_entity_poly.pdbx_strand_id
1 'polypeptide(L)'
;MKRNLLYALTILIFATTNISCSDDDNGDNEPKLVVPEVSVQNLSLKNTILPAQKIKLRANIINKTQADIQWFTNGVEISKDSIYEFSSTTEFFFNIKVSASNILGKTSDSLKIKVIDGFKISDIKNWTGEGENQSVMAIQWISRDVKDLLNPKDEEIFFLAWGYKWKNTDERTGYDMIEAIAKKDPRLFVLIMPDGNQGMVIKGFGYDGNGDGKIEIKSQDSDTKNGLHLTETDFKNGIYQQKNEYDNIDGFEILSEGDYWIGGWHEAYTSYWLGYGEAVLEAEEYEYSNFYVNNRFLENKSWDAWTFSPINSTETNTTPRPELLKAAPNN
;
A
#
# COMPACT_ATOMS: atom_id res chain seq x y z
N MET A 1 -15.87 3.84 10.02
CA MET A 1 -16.53 5.16 10.19
C MET A 1 -15.43 6.21 10.40
N LYS A 2 -15.50 7.35 9.69
CA LYS A 2 -14.50 8.43 9.54
C LYS A 2 -13.30 8.13 8.63
N ARG A 3 -13.46 8.50 7.34
CA ARG A 3 -12.38 8.70 6.37
C ARG A 3 -11.68 10.02 6.71
N ASN A 4 -10.42 9.99 7.11
CA ASN A 4 -9.61 11.20 7.21
C ASN A 4 -9.12 11.56 5.80
N LEU A 5 -9.92 12.36 5.10
CA LEU A 5 -9.54 12.99 3.85
C LEU A 5 -8.58 14.15 4.15
N LEU A 6 -7.28 13.93 3.97
CA LEU A 6 -6.36 15.05 3.74
C LEU A 6 -6.55 15.54 2.30
N TYR A 7 -7.50 16.46 2.13
CA TYR A 7 -7.51 17.32 0.95
C TYR A 7 -6.38 18.34 1.11
N ALA A 8 -5.38 18.29 0.24
CA ALA A 8 -4.55 19.46 -0.04
C ALA A 8 -5.40 20.47 -0.81
N LEU A 9 -6.26 21.19 -0.08
CA LEU A 9 -6.97 22.36 -0.59
C LEU A 9 -5.96 23.52 -0.58
N THR A 10 -5.27 23.76 -1.70
CA THR A 10 -4.57 25.02 -1.90
C THR A 10 -5.61 26.14 -1.99
N ILE A 11 -5.94 26.73 -0.84
CA ILE A 11 -6.74 27.95 -0.75
C ILE A 11 -5.86 29.08 -1.27
N LEU A 12 -6.09 29.50 -2.51
CA LEU A 12 -5.55 30.73 -3.06
C LEU A 12 -6.32 31.90 -2.41
N ILE A 13 -5.73 32.51 -1.39
CA ILE A 13 -6.26 33.75 -0.80
C ILE A 13 -5.84 34.89 -1.73
N PHE A 14 -6.79 35.55 -2.40
CA PHE A 14 -6.54 36.83 -3.06
C PHE A 14 -7.25 37.97 -2.33
N ALA A 15 -6.44 38.97 -1.99
CA ALA A 15 -6.85 40.25 -1.44
C ALA A 15 -7.76 40.99 -2.43
N THR A 16 -8.95 41.36 -1.98
CA THR A 16 -9.85 42.24 -2.70
C THR A 16 -9.36 43.67 -2.58
N THR A 17 -8.75 44.22 -3.64
CA THR A 17 -8.61 45.67 -3.78
C THR A 17 -9.98 46.24 -4.17
N ASN A 18 -10.55 47.06 -3.27
CA ASN A 18 -11.77 47.81 -3.51
C ASN A 18 -11.64 48.70 -4.76
N ILE A 19 -12.53 48.50 -5.72
CA ILE A 19 -12.79 49.47 -6.78
C ILE A 19 -14.14 50.13 -6.49
N SER A 20 -14.05 51.46 -6.42
CA SER A 20 -15.08 52.49 -6.25
C SER A 20 -16.47 52.17 -6.81
N CYS A 21 -17.50 52.39 -5.98
CA CYS A 21 -18.89 52.45 -6.41
C CYS A 21 -19.10 53.65 -7.35
N SER A 22 -19.73 53.39 -8.49
CA SER A 22 -20.44 54.37 -9.30
C SER A 22 -21.75 53.68 -9.69
N ASP A 23 -22.84 54.16 -9.11
CA ASP A 23 -24.19 53.70 -9.40
C ASP A 23 -24.55 54.05 -10.84
N ASP A 24 -24.87 53.04 -11.64
CA ASP A 24 -25.78 53.16 -12.78
C ASP A 24 -26.41 51.78 -13.03
N ASP A 25 -27.69 51.71 -12.69
CA ASP A 25 -28.56 50.55 -12.78
C ASP A 25 -29.23 50.59 -14.16
N ASN A 26 -28.82 49.71 -15.09
CA ASN A 26 -29.59 49.30 -16.26
C ASN A 26 -28.89 48.17 -17.03
N GLY A 27 -29.57 47.03 -17.15
CA GLY A 27 -29.33 46.06 -18.22
C GLY A 27 -28.65 44.75 -17.80
N ASP A 28 -29.37 43.66 -18.06
CA ASP A 28 -28.89 42.29 -18.21
C ASP A 28 -28.49 41.53 -16.93
N ASN A 29 -29.44 40.75 -16.42
CA ASN A 29 -29.17 39.55 -15.60
C ASN A 29 -28.46 38.44 -16.42
N GLU A 30 -27.63 38.80 -17.40
CA GLU A 30 -26.76 37.83 -18.04
C GLU A 30 -25.58 37.53 -17.11
N PRO A 31 -25.29 36.25 -16.83
CA PRO A 31 -24.16 35.90 -15.99
C PRO A 31 -22.88 36.46 -16.61
N LYS A 32 -22.19 37.33 -15.85
CA LYS A 32 -20.93 37.96 -16.26
C LYS A 32 -19.98 36.91 -16.83
N LEU A 33 -19.56 37.12 -18.08
CA LEU A 33 -18.60 36.23 -18.71
C LEU A 33 -17.23 36.41 -18.04
N VAL A 34 -16.64 35.30 -17.58
CA VAL A 34 -15.33 35.24 -16.93
C VAL A 34 -14.54 34.10 -17.56
N VAL A 35 -13.21 34.17 -17.55
CA VAL A 35 -12.35 33.06 -18.00
C VAL A 35 -12.72 31.80 -17.20
N PRO A 36 -12.97 30.65 -17.87
CA PRO A 36 -13.26 29.42 -17.17
C PRO A 36 -12.03 28.90 -16.46
N GLU A 37 -12.20 28.32 -15.29
CA GLU A 37 -11.16 27.58 -14.58
C GLU A 37 -11.49 26.09 -14.64
N VAL A 38 -10.48 25.24 -14.77
CA VAL A 38 -10.66 23.79 -14.81
C VAL A 38 -9.62 23.07 -13.97
N SER A 39 -10.04 22.01 -13.28
CA SER A 39 -9.16 21.03 -12.64
C SER A 39 -9.53 19.60 -13.02
N VAL A 40 -8.52 18.71 -13.00
CA VAL A 40 -8.70 17.28 -13.20
C VAL A 40 -8.88 16.60 -11.85
N GLN A 41 -9.97 15.85 -11.71
CA GLN A 41 -10.17 14.95 -10.57
C GLN A 41 -10.05 13.49 -11.01
N ASN A 42 -9.10 12.77 -10.43
CA ASN A 42 -8.98 11.32 -10.60
C ASN A 42 -10.00 10.60 -9.69
N LEU A 43 -11.09 10.10 -10.26
CA LEU A 43 -12.14 9.40 -9.50
C LEU A 43 -11.74 7.98 -9.12
N SER A 44 -10.73 7.41 -9.79
CA SER A 44 -10.21 6.07 -9.51
C SER A 44 -9.16 6.06 -8.41
N LEU A 45 -8.66 7.21 -7.99
CA LEU A 45 -7.67 7.38 -6.92
C LEU A 45 -6.35 6.60 -7.13
N LYS A 46 -6.07 6.16 -8.37
CA LYS A 46 -4.83 5.48 -8.76
C LYS A 46 -4.16 6.25 -9.88
N ASN A 47 -2.90 6.60 -9.68
CA ASN A 47 -2.07 7.22 -10.71
C ASN A 47 -1.20 6.20 -11.46
N THR A 48 -1.08 4.99 -10.92
CA THR A 48 -0.44 3.86 -11.56
C THR A 48 -1.43 2.72 -11.73
N ILE A 49 -1.53 2.16 -12.92
CA ILE A 49 -2.53 1.14 -13.27
C ILE A 49 -1.95 0.02 -14.11
N LEU A 50 -2.61 -1.14 -14.06
CA LEU A 50 -2.29 -2.27 -14.94
C LEU A 50 -2.68 -1.97 -16.41
N PRO A 51 -2.06 -2.66 -17.39
CA PRO A 51 -2.50 -2.57 -18.78
C PRO A 51 -3.98 -2.93 -18.92
N ALA A 52 -4.67 -2.23 -19.81
CA ALA A 52 -6.12 -2.32 -20.06
C ALA A 52 -7.03 -1.98 -18.87
N GLN A 53 -6.48 -1.63 -17.71
CA GLN A 53 -7.28 -1.09 -16.61
C GLN A 53 -7.83 0.28 -17.01
N LYS A 54 -9.07 0.55 -16.60
CA LYS A 54 -9.76 1.82 -16.87
C LYS A 54 -9.73 2.69 -15.63
N ILE A 55 -9.46 3.98 -15.83
CA ILE A 55 -9.66 5.01 -14.81
C ILE A 55 -10.67 6.03 -15.29
N LYS A 56 -11.38 6.63 -14.34
CA LYS A 56 -12.35 7.69 -14.61
C LYS A 56 -11.82 9.02 -14.12
N LEU A 57 -11.79 9.99 -15.01
CA LEU A 57 -11.33 11.35 -14.76
C LEU A 57 -12.48 12.32 -14.97
N ARG A 58 -12.58 13.33 -14.11
CA ARG A 58 -13.59 14.39 -14.19
C ARG A 58 -12.94 15.74 -14.41
N ALA A 59 -13.53 16.52 -15.32
CA ALA A 59 -13.24 17.93 -15.49
C ALA A 59 -14.14 18.71 -14.52
N ASN A 60 -13.55 19.33 -13.51
CA ASN A 60 -14.26 20.24 -12.62
C ASN A 60 -14.08 21.65 -13.13
N ILE A 61 -15.18 22.30 -13.52
CA ILE A 61 -15.13 23.61 -14.18
C ILE A 61 -15.87 24.65 -13.36
N ILE A 62 -15.20 25.78 -13.15
CA ILE A 62 -15.74 27.00 -12.56
C ILE A 62 -15.91 28.03 -13.69
N ASN A 63 -16.95 28.85 -13.61
CA ASN A 63 -17.36 29.80 -14.66
C ASN A 63 -17.69 29.11 -16.00
N LYS A 64 -18.76 28.29 -16.00
CA LYS A 64 -19.16 27.46 -17.15
C LYS A 64 -19.81 28.24 -18.30
N THR A 65 -20.07 29.53 -18.13
CA THR A 65 -20.74 30.37 -19.14
C THR A 65 -19.94 30.37 -20.44
N GLN A 66 -20.50 29.78 -21.49
CA GLN A 66 -19.88 29.66 -22.81
C GLN A 66 -18.48 29.01 -22.78
N ALA A 67 -18.25 28.08 -21.86
CA ALA A 67 -16.97 27.39 -21.73
C ALA A 67 -16.97 26.04 -22.48
N ASP A 68 -16.02 25.88 -23.40
CA ASP A 68 -15.72 24.61 -24.07
C ASP A 68 -14.71 23.80 -23.27
N ILE A 69 -14.81 22.47 -23.34
CA ILE A 69 -13.92 21.51 -22.68
C ILE A 69 -13.17 20.71 -23.75
N GLN A 70 -11.88 20.46 -23.53
CA GLN A 70 -11.11 19.54 -24.35
C GLN A 70 -10.11 18.75 -23.49
N TRP A 71 -10.19 17.42 -23.56
CA TRP A 71 -9.20 16.50 -23.02
C TRP A 71 -8.13 16.18 -24.05
N PHE A 72 -6.92 15.99 -23.54
CA PHE A 72 -5.76 15.56 -24.29
C PHE A 72 -5.07 14.40 -23.60
N THR A 73 -4.55 13.47 -24.38
CA THR A 73 -3.60 12.45 -23.93
C THR A 73 -2.32 12.59 -24.74
N ASN A 74 -1.20 12.87 -24.07
CA ASN A 74 0.09 13.17 -24.71
C ASN A 74 0.00 14.24 -25.81
N GLY A 75 -0.87 15.25 -25.59
CA GLY A 75 -1.07 16.36 -26.53
C GLY A 75 -2.08 16.09 -27.66
N VAL A 76 -2.59 14.87 -27.80
CA VAL A 76 -3.62 14.51 -28.80
C VAL A 76 -5.01 14.74 -28.20
N GLU A 77 -5.91 15.40 -28.92
CA GLU A 77 -7.30 15.62 -28.51
C GLU A 77 -8.09 14.31 -28.46
N ILE A 78 -8.80 14.06 -27.34
CA ILE A 78 -9.49 12.77 -27.12
C ILE A 78 -11.00 12.92 -26.89
N SER A 79 -11.44 13.86 -26.04
CA SER A 79 -12.84 13.99 -25.65
C SER A 79 -13.18 15.42 -25.26
N LYS A 80 -14.47 15.78 -25.37
CA LYS A 80 -15.03 17.06 -24.90
C LYS A 80 -15.99 16.87 -23.72
N ASP A 81 -16.12 15.64 -23.22
CA ASP A 81 -17.06 15.30 -22.16
C ASP A 81 -16.55 15.77 -20.79
N SER A 82 -17.47 15.97 -19.85
CA SER A 82 -17.12 16.26 -18.45
C SER A 82 -16.42 15.08 -17.75
N ILE A 83 -16.56 13.87 -18.30
CA ILE A 83 -15.92 12.64 -17.81
C ILE A 83 -15.10 12.02 -18.94
N TYR A 84 -13.84 11.72 -18.68
CA TYR A 84 -12.96 10.99 -19.58
C TYR A 84 -12.58 9.64 -18.93
N GLU A 85 -12.84 8.54 -19.63
CA GLU A 85 -12.36 7.21 -19.23
C GLU A 85 -11.07 6.90 -19.99
N PHE A 86 -9.95 6.83 -19.25
CA PHE A 86 -8.64 6.51 -19.82
C PHE A 86 -8.31 5.05 -19.60
N SER A 87 -7.70 4.43 -20.63
CA SER A 87 -7.06 3.11 -20.55
C SER A 87 -5.99 2.99 -21.63
N SER A 88 -4.99 2.16 -21.38
CA SER A 88 -3.95 1.82 -22.36
C SER A 88 -3.46 0.39 -22.12
N THR A 89 -3.15 -0.33 -23.19
CA THR A 89 -2.45 -1.62 -23.15
C THR A 89 -0.93 -1.48 -23.19
N THR A 90 -0.44 -0.29 -23.53
CA THR A 90 1.00 0.00 -23.64
C THR A 90 1.52 0.59 -22.33
N GLU A 91 2.60 0.01 -21.82
CA GLU A 91 3.32 0.53 -20.65
C GLU A 91 4.02 1.85 -20.97
N PHE A 92 3.61 2.93 -20.30
CA PHE A 92 4.15 4.27 -20.52
C PHE A 92 3.69 5.25 -19.43
N PHE A 93 4.29 6.44 -19.43
CA PHE A 93 3.77 7.59 -18.69
C PHE A 93 2.91 8.47 -19.60
N PHE A 94 1.61 8.52 -19.32
CA PHE A 94 0.65 9.32 -20.06
C PHE A 94 0.41 10.66 -19.35
N ASN A 95 0.63 11.76 -20.06
CA ASN A 95 0.21 13.07 -19.62
C ASN A 95 -1.24 13.31 -20.04
N ILE A 96 -2.15 13.36 -19.08
CA ILE A 96 -3.56 13.63 -19.33
C ILE A 96 -3.83 15.08 -18.94
N LYS A 97 -4.31 15.87 -19.89
CA LYS A 97 -4.59 17.29 -19.73
C LYS A 97 -6.04 17.57 -20.05
N VAL A 98 -6.70 18.42 -19.27
CA VAL A 98 -7.97 19.03 -19.64
C VAL A 98 -7.75 20.52 -19.82
N SER A 99 -8.45 21.13 -20.77
CA SER A 99 -8.55 22.57 -20.87
C SER A 99 -9.99 23.03 -20.94
N ALA A 100 -10.27 24.18 -20.33
CA ALA A 100 -11.50 24.91 -20.52
C ALA A 100 -11.22 26.25 -21.20
N SER A 101 -12.05 26.66 -22.15
CA SER A 101 -11.85 27.91 -22.87
C SER A 101 -13.15 28.61 -23.23
N ASN A 102 -13.14 29.93 -23.25
CA ASN A 102 -14.15 30.77 -23.88
C ASN A 102 -13.46 31.93 -24.61
N ILE A 103 -14.24 32.91 -25.09
CA ILE A 103 -13.69 34.06 -25.83
C ILE A 103 -12.72 34.93 -25.00
N LEU A 104 -12.75 34.85 -23.67
CA LEU A 104 -11.89 35.64 -22.79
C LEU A 104 -10.56 34.95 -22.50
N GLY A 105 -10.47 33.62 -22.64
CA GLY A 105 -9.24 32.90 -22.37
C GLY A 105 -9.39 31.39 -22.25
N LYS A 106 -8.27 30.75 -21.92
CA LYS A 106 -8.13 29.31 -21.77
C LYS A 106 -7.33 28.99 -20.52
N THR A 107 -7.83 28.05 -19.72
CA THR A 107 -7.11 27.45 -18.59
C THR A 107 -6.95 25.95 -18.82
N SER A 108 -6.05 25.33 -18.07
CA SER A 108 -5.85 23.89 -18.15
C SER A 108 -5.23 23.32 -16.88
N ASP A 109 -5.52 22.05 -16.63
CA ASP A 109 -4.91 21.26 -15.58
C ASP A 109 -4.50 19.88 -16.14
N SER A 110 -3.60 19.19 -15.46
CA SER A 110 -3.05 17.92 -15.93
C SER A 110 -2.62 17.01 -14.80
N LEU A 111 -2.65 15.70 -15.06
CA LEU A 111 -2.03 14.70 -14.21
C LEU A 111 -1.31 13.66 -15.06
N LYS A 112 -0.38 12.93 -14.43
CA LYS A 112 0.33 11.82 -15.05
C LYS A 112 -0.28 10.49 -14.61
N ILE A 113 -0.51 9.61 -15.57
CA ILE A 113 -0.87 8.21 -15.33
C ILE A 113 0.25 7.33 -15.81
N LYS A 114 0.75 6.45 -14.94
CA LYS A 114 1.71 5.41 -15.28
C LYS A 114 0.94 4.12 -15.57
N VAL A 115 1.24 3.49 -16.69
CA VAL A 115 0.74 2.16 -17.03
C VAL A 115 1.93 1.22 -16.97
N ILE A 116 1.86 0.19 -16.12
CA ILE A 116 2.91 -0.82 -15.95
C ILE A 116 2.30 -2.20 -15.73
N ASP A 117 2.94 -3.24 -16.27
CA ASP A 117 2.65 -4.63 -15.89
C ASP A 117 3.42 -5.00 -14.62
N GLY A 118 2.92 -4.50 -13.48
CA GLY A 118 3.44 -4.85 -12.17
C GLY A 118 2.89 -6.18 -11.64
N PHE A 119 3.35 -6.56 -10.44
CA PHE A 119 2.89 -7.77 -9.76
C PHE A 119 1.39 -7.69 -9.43
N LYS A 120 0.66 -8.74 -9.79
CA LYS A 120 -0.81 -8.86 -9.62
C LYS A 120 -1.16 -10.17 -8.92
N ILE A 121 -2.37 -10.25 -8.35
CA ILE A 121 -2.85 -11.46 -7.65
C ILE A 121 -2.70 -12.72 -8.52
N SER A 122 -2.94 -12.61 -9.83
CA SER A 122 -2.80 -13.73 -10.77
C SER A 122 -1.37 -14.25 -10.92
N ASP A 123 -0.36 -13.50 -10.47
CA ASP A 123 1.04 -13.92 -10.51
C ASP A 123 1.43 -14.79 -9.30
N ILE A 124 0.57 -14.85 -8.27
CA ILE A 124 0.78 -15.67 -7.08
C ILE A 124 0.79 -17.16 -7.44
N LYS A 125 1.80 -17.86 -6.92
CA LYS A 125 2.01 -19.29 -7.14
C LYS A 125 1.59 -20.12 -5.93
N ASN A 126 2.04 -19.75 -4.73
CA ASN A 126 1.74 -20.47 -3.51
C ASN A 126 0.40 -20.02 -2.90
N TRP A 127 -0.66 -20.78 -3.19
CA TRP A 127 -2.02 -20.54 -2.71
C TRP A 127 -2.41 -21.48 -1.58
N THR A 128 -2.99 -20.97 -0.50
CA THR A 128 -3.55 -21.75 0.60
C THR A 128 -5.06 -21.58 0.69
N GLY A 129 -5.78 -22.66 0.96
CA GLY A 129 -7.25 -22.64 1.05
C GLY A 129 -7.95 -22.69 -0.31
N GLU A 130 -9.28 -22.63 -0.26
CA GLU A 130 -10.17 -22.73 -1.42
C GLU A 130 -11.39 -21.82 -1.23
N GLY A 131 -11.93 -21.31 -2.33
CA GLY A 131 -13.15 -20.50 -2.35
C GLY A 131 -13.06 -19.32 -3.32
N GLU A 132 -14.12 -18.52 -3.34
CA GLU A 132 -14.31 -17.41 -4.28
C GLU A 132 -13.59 -16.14 -3.84
N ASN A 133 -13.42 -15.94 -2.53
CA ASN A 133 -12.66 -14.83 -2.00
C ASN A 133 -11.18 -15.19 -1.99
N GLN A 134 -10.34 -14.18 -2.25
CA GLN A 134 -8.89 -14.31 -2.21
C GLN A 134 -8.24 -13.07 -1.60
N SER A 135 -7.12 -13.24 -0.91
CA SER A 135 -6.28 -12.17 -0.38
C SER A 135 -4.81 -12.51 -0.56
N VAL A 136 -3.97 -11.49 -0.38
CA VAL A 136 -2.52 -11.60 -0.49
C VAL A 136 -1.87 -11.32 0.85
N MET A 137 -1.04 -12.24 1.32
CA MET A 137 -0.08 -11.97 2.39
C MET A 137 1.26 -11.65 1.74
N ALA A 138 1.86 -10.51 2.07
CA ALA A 138 3.18 -10.13 1.56
C ALA A 138 4.13 -9.79 2.70
N ILE A 139 5.40 -10.21 2.61
CA ILE A 139 6.38 -9.96 3.67
C ILE A 139 7.70 -9.49 3.04
N GLN A 140 8.13 -8.30 3.44
CA GLN A 140 9.35 -7.65 2.98
C GLN A 140 10.44 -7.74 4.05
N TRP A 141 11.45 -8.56 3.78
CA TRP A 141 12.68 -8.62 4.54
C TRP A 141 13.73 -7.68 3.98
N ILE A 142 14.63 -7.24 4.85
CA ILE A 142 15.84 -6.50 4.52
C ILE A 142 17.02 -7.38 4.89
N SER A 143 18.05 -7.39 4.06
CA SER A 143 19.27 -8.16 4.27
C SER A 143 19.98 -7.72 5.56
N ARG A 144 20.72 -8.65 6.15
CA ARG A 144 21.21 -8.56 7.54
C ARG A 144 22.27 -7.47 7.75
N ASP A 145 23.06 -7.20 6.71
CA ASP A 145 24.19 -6.26 6.76
C ASP A 145 23.85 -4.85 6.27
N VAL A 146 22.56 -4.55 6.12
CA VAL A 146 22.10 -3.23 5.66
C VAL A 146 22.34 -2.18 6.73
N LYS A 147 23.07 -1.13 6.37
CA LYS A 147 23.38 -0.01 7.27
C LYS A 147 22.26 1.04 7.32
N ASP A 148 21.60 1.28 6.20
CA ASP A 148 20.48 2.22 6.09
C ASP A 148 19.17 1.43 5.95
N LEU A 149 18.59 1.07 7.09
CA LEU A 149 17.35 0.28 7.15
C LEU A 149 16.13 1.06 6.65
N LEU A 150 16.21 2.39 6.57
CA LEU A 150 15.14 3.25 6.05
C LEU A 150 15.19 3.36 4.53
N ASN A 151 16.38 3.29 3.94
CA ASN A 151 16.57 3.35 2.49
C ASN A 151 17.39 2.17 1.96
N PRO A 152 16.93 0.92 2.17
CA PRO A 152 17.60 -0.25 1.62
C PRO A 152 17.59 -0.20 0.09
N LYS A 153 18.70 -0.65 -0.51
CA LYS A 153 18.80 -0.81 -1.96
C LYS A 153 17.99 -2.01 -2.43
N ASP A 154 17.67 -2.04 -3.72
CA ASP A 154 16.82 -3.08 -4.30
C ASP A 154 17.37 -4.50 -4.08
N GLU A 155 18.69 -4.67 -4.22
CA GLU A 155 19.36 -5.96 -3.99
C GLU A 155 19.38 -6.41 -2.52
N GLU A 156 19.10 -5.49 -1.60
CA GLU A 156 19.06 -5.75 -0.17
C GLU A 156 17.66 -6.15 0.31
N ILE A 157 16.64 -6.02 -0.55
CA ILE A 157 15.24 -6.26 -0.22
C ILE A 157 14.80 -7.61 -0.78
N PHE A 158 14.15 -8.40 0.07
CA PHE A 158 13.50 -9.63 -0.31
C PHE A 158 12.01 -9.53 0.01
N PHE A 159 11.15 -9.51 -1.01
CA PHE A 159 9.72 -9.32 -0.84
C PHE A 159 8.94 -10.44 -1.50
N LEU A 160 8.24 -11.25 -0.70
CA LEU A 160 7.46 -12.38 -1.19
C LEU A 160 5.97 -12.22 -0.91
N ALA A 161 5.15 -12.78 -1.80
CA ALA A 161 3.69 -12.87 -1.67
C ALA A 161 3.17 -14.31 -1.72
N TRP A 162 2.25 -14.61 -0.81
CA TRP A 162 1.43 -15.82 -0.75
C TRP A 162 -0.04 -15.45 -0.97
N GLY A 163 -0.81 -16.41 -1.48
CA GLY A 163 -2.25 -16.25 -1.66
C GLY A 163 -3.03 -17.05 -0.64
N TYR A 164 -4.17 -16.50 -0.20
CA TYR A 164 -5.12 -17.19 0.67
C TYR A 164 -6.51 -17.13 0.07
N LYS A 165 -7.27 -18.24 0.13
CA LYS A 165 -8.63 -18.35 -0.39
C LYS A 165 -9.61 -18.89 0.65
N TRP A 166 -10.83 -18.37 0.60
CA TRP A 166 -11.93 -18.80 1.46
C TRP A 166 -13.28 -18.63 0.77
N LYS A 167 -14.29 -19.34 1.29
CA LYS A 167 -15.67 -19.23 0.80
C LYS A 167 -16.27 -17.88 1.18
N ASN A 168 -17.14 -17.35 0.34
CA ASN A 168 -17.84 -16.09 0.61
C ASN A 168 -18.72 -16.09 1.88
N THR A 169 -19.11 -17.27 2.37
CA THR A 169 -19.90 -17.45 3.61
C THR A 169 -19.05 -17.38 4.88
N ASP A 170 -17.73 -17.48 4.74
CA ASP A 170 -16.81 -17.54 5.88
C ASP A 170 -16.26 -16.14 6.15
N GLU A 171 -16.23 -15.75 7.42
CA GLU A 171 -15.43 -14.62 7.88
C GLU A 171 -14.03 -15.14 8.21
N ARG A 172 -13.01 -14.50 7.63
CA ARG A 172 -11.60 -14.81 7.87
C ARG A 172 -10.87 -13.57 8.30
N THR A 173 -9.87 -13.74 9.14
CA THR A 173 -9.02 -12.67 9.65
C THR A 173 -7.62 -12.77 9.05
N GLY A 174 -6.84 -11.70 9.17
CA GLY A 174 -5.41 -11.74 8.83
C GLY A 174 -4.67 -12.84 9.58
N TYR A 175 -5.10 -13.16 10.82
CA TYR A 175 -4.50 -14.22 11.60
C TYR A 175 -4.79 -15.61 11.01
N ASP A 176 -6.04 -15.86 10.57
CA ASP A 176 -6.41 -17.13 9.91
C ASP A 176 -5.58 -17.37 8.65
N MET A 177 -5.31 -16.31 7.89
CA MET A 177 -4.45 -16.36 6.71
C MET A 177 -3.00 -16.70 7.06
N ILE A 178 -2.41 -16.02 8.05
CA ILE A 178 -1.04 -16.29 8.50
C ILE A 178 -0.91 -17.73 9.00
N GLU A 179 -1.81 -18.17 9.88
CA GLU A 179 -1.78 -19.52 10.43
C GLU A 179 -1.90 -20.59 9.34
N ALA A 180 -2.83 -20.40 8.40
CA ALA A 180 -3.00 -21.34 7.30
C ALA A 180 -1.77 -21.40 6.38
N ILE A 181 -1.18 -20.24 6.05
CA ILE A 181 -0.01 -20.17 5.18
C ILE A 181 1.23 -20.74 5.87
N ALA A 182 1.53 -20.33 7.11
CA ALA A 182 2.67 -20.84 7.88
C ALA A 182 2.58 -22.35 8.11
N LYS A 183 1.36 -22.88 8.30
CA LYS A 183 1.13 -24.33 8.37
C LYS A 183 1.43 -25.04 7.06
N LYS A 184 1.17 -24.39 5.92
CA LYS A 184 1.32 -24.99 4.60
C LYS A 184 2.77 -24.90 4.11
N ASP A 185 3.40 -23.73 4.23
CA ASP A 185 4.76 -23.42 3.77
C ASP A 185 5.78 -23.57 4.91
N PRO A 186 6.52 -24.69 4.97
CA PRO A 186 7.46 -24.95 6.07
C PRO A 186 8.65 -23.99 6.10
N ARG A 187 8.87 -23.21 5.02
CA ARG A 187 9.92 -22.20 5.00
C ARG A 187 9.51 -20.93 5.74
N LEU A 188 8.21 -20.67 5.88
CA LEU A 188 7.72 -19.50 6.61
C LEU A 188 7.57 -19.83 8.09
N PHE A 189 8.23 -19.03 8.94
CA PHE A 189 8.08 -19.13 10.38
C PHE A 189 7.75 -17.77 11.02
N VAL A 190 6.94 -17.78 12.06
CA VAL A 190 6.31 -16.57 12.62
C VAL A 190 6.40 -16.59 14.14
N LEU A 191 6.78 -15.45 14.74
CA LEU A 191 6.71 -15.24 16.17
C LEU A 191 5.51 -14.36 16.51
N ILE A 192 4.67 -14.84 17.42
CA ILE A 192 3.47 -14.15 17.88
C ILE A 192 3.46 -13.99 19.39
N MET A 193 2.71 -12.99 19.85
CA MET A 193 2.48 -12.75 21.27
C MET A 193 1.01 -12.38 21.51
N PRO A 194 0.34 -12.96 22.53
CA PRO A 194 -0.94 -12.45 22.98
C PRO A 194 -0.78 -11.08 23.65
N ASP A 195 -1.58 -10.10 23.26
CA ASP A 195 -1.66 -8.80 23.93
C ASP A 195 -2.93 -8.72 24.78
N GLY A 196 -2.91 -9.45 25.89
CA GLY A 196 -4.05 -9.60 26.80
C GLY A 196 -5.34 -9.99 26.07
N ASN A 197 -6.40 -9.23 26.28
CA ASN A 197 -7.69 -9.43 25.60
C ASN A 197 -7.81 -8.66 24.27
N GLN A 198 -6.79 -7.93 23.84
CA GLN A 198 -6.86 -7.03 22.68
C GLN A 198 -6.67 -7.79 21.36
N GLY A 199 -5.82 -8.81 21.35
CA GLY A 199 -5.62 -9.67 20.20
C GLY A 199 -4.26 -10.37 20.17
N MET A 200 -3.90 -10.86 18.99
CA MET A 200 -2.57 -11.39 18.68
C MET A 200 -1.75 -10.33 17.98
N VAL A 201 -0.51 -10.20 18.42
CA VAL A 201 0.51 -9.33 17.81
C VAL A 201 1.51 -10.21 17.09
N ILE A 202 1.84 -9.84 15.86
CA ILE A 202 3.00 -10.41 15.18
C ILE A 202 4.24 -9.67 15.66
N LYS A 203 5.24 -10.42 16.12
CA LYS A 203 6.53 -9.89 16.57
C LYS A 203 7.62 -10.11 15.54
N GLY A 204 7.46 -11.08 14.65
CA GLY A 204 8.44 -11.30 13.61
C GLY A 204 8.02 -12.36 12.61
N PHE A 205 8.61 -12.25 11.42
CA PHE A 205 8.56 -13.24 10.36
C PHE A 205 9.97 -13.63 9.99
N GLY A 206 10.21 -14.92 9.85
CA GLY A 206 11.39 -15.42 9.19
C GLY A 206 11.06 -16.33 8.02
N TYR A 207 12.05 -16.52 7.17
CA TYR A 207 11.93 -17.32 5.96
C TYR A 207 13.21 -18.10 5.71
N ASP A 208 13.06 -19.42 5.56
CA ASP A 208 14.11 -20.32 5.05
C ASP A 208 14.32 -20.03 3.56
N GLY A 209 15.29 -19.15 3.28
CA GLY A 209 15.55 -18.61 1.95
C GLY A 209 16.32 -19.56 1.05
N ASN A 210 17.08 -20.49 1.65
CA ASN A 210 17.89 -21.46 0.92
C ASN A 210 17.15 -22.81 0.71
N GLY A 211 16.06 -23.04 1.45
CA GLY A 211 15.22 -24.23 1.37
C GLY A 211 15.84 -25.48 1.99
N ASP A 212 16.79 -25.35 2.91
CA ASP A 212 17.47 -26.47 3.55
C ASP A 212 16.74 -27.02 4.78
N GLY A 213 15.65 -26.36 5.19
CA GLY A 213 14.79 -26.75 6.29
C GLY A 213 15.38 -26.49 7.68
N LYS A 214 16.54 -25.84 7.79
CA LYS A 214 17.13 -25.46 9.07
C LYS A 214 16.70 -24.06 9.43
N ILE A 215 16.14 -23.92 10.62
CA ILE A 215 15.77 -22.62 11.17
C ILE A 215 16.48 -22.51 12.51
N GLU A 216 17.27 -21.45 12.68
CA GLU A 216 17.89 -21.17 13.97
C GLU A 216 17.97 -19.67 14.16
N ILE A 217 17.31 -19.14 15.18
CA ILE A 217 17.37 -17.72 15.55
C ILE A 217 17.64 -17.58 17.05
N LYS A 218 18.39 -16.54 17.41
CA LYS A 218 18.78 -16.28 18.79
C LYS A 218 18.72 -14.80 19.14
N SER A 219 18.03 -14.45 20.21
CA SER A 219 18.16 -13.16 20.88
C SER A 219 19.08 -13.31 22.10
N GLN A 220 19.80 -12.24 22.44
CA GLN A 220 20.72 -12.24 23.58
C GLN A 220 19.97 -11.94 24.89
N ASP A 221 20.57 -12.31 26.02
CA ASP A 221 20.13 -11.79 27.32
C ASP A 221 20.28 -10.26 27.38
N SER A 222 19.38 -9.61 28.09
CA SER A 222 19.53 -8.21 28.51
C SER A 222 19.40 -8.10 30.03
N ASP A 223 19.60 -6.91 30.58
CA ASP A 223 19.50 -6.66 32.02
C ASP A 223 18.12 -7.04 32.62
N THR A 224 17.08 -7.12 31.78
CA THR A 224 15.68 -7.32 32.22
C THR A 224 14.94 -8.44 31.48
N LYS A 225 15.55 -9.05 30.47
CA LYS A 225 14.92 -10.08 29.63
C LYS A 225 15.90 -11.23 29.37
N ASN A 226 15.38 -12.46 29.32
CA ASN A 226 16.14 -13.66 29.00
C ASN A 226 16.20 -13.84 27.47
N GLY A 227 17.37 -14.13 26.93
CA GLY A 227 17.56 -14.46 25.53
C GLY A 227 16.77 -15.70 25.14
N LEU A 228 16.27 -15.72 23.91
CA LEU A 228 15.61 -16.86 23.31
C LEU A 228 16.53 -17.50 22.28
N HIS A 229 16.55 -18.83 22.25
CA HIS A 229 17.15 -19.61 21.17
C HIS A 229 16.06 -20.52 20.63
N LEU A 230 15.67 -20.27 19.38
CA LEU A 230 14.58 -20.98 18.71
C LEU A 230 15.14 -21.74 17.52
N THR A 231 14.73 -23.00 17.40
CA THR A 231 15.05 -23.91 16.30
C THR A 231 13.79 -24.29 15.56
N GLU A 232 13.91 -25.01 14.44
CA GLU A 232 12.78 -25.54 13.68
C GLU A 232 11.77 -26.32 14.55
N THR A 233 12.24 -26.97 15.63
CA THR A 233 11.39 -27.78 16.50
C THR A 233 10.47 -26.96 17.41
N ASP A 234 10.80 -25.69 17.64
CA ASP A 234 10.04 -24.77 18.48
C ASP A 234 8.80 -24.22 17.75
N PHE A 235 8.87 -24.10 16.42
CA PHE A 235 7.78 -23.61 15.57
C PHE A 235 6.76 -24.73 15.30
N LYS A 236 5.56 -24.62 15.87
CA LYS A 236 4.45 -25.55 15.61
C LYS A 236 3.60 -25.01 14.47
N ASN A 237 3.53 -25.75 13.36
CA ASN A 237 2.88 -25.29 12.12
C ASN A 237 3.44 -23.93 11.65
N GLY A 238 4.76 -23.75 11.75
CA GLY A 238 5.43 -22.49 11.41
C GLY A 238 5.24 -21.37 12.45
N ILE A 239 4.58 -21.60 13.59
CA ILE A 239 4.32 -20.56 14.58
C ILE A 239 5.00 -20.86 15.91
N TYR A 240 5.72 -19.88 16.45
CA TYR A 240 6.14 -19.83 17.84
C TYR A 240 5.34 -18.75 18.56
N GLN A 241 4.60 -19.16 19.60
CA GLN A 241 3.96 -18.21 20.51
C GLN A 241 4.87 -17.97 21.71
N GLN A 242 5.17 -16.70 21.99
CA GLN A 242 5.92 -16.31 23.19
C GLN A 242 5.27 -16.89 24.44
N LYS A 243 6.08 -17.58 25.25
CA LYS A 243 5.61 -18.30 26.44
C LYS A 243 5.75 -17.47 27.70
N ASN A 244 6.75 -16.58 27.76
CA ASN A 244 7.07 -15.81 28.94
C ASN A 244 7.28 -14.33 28.58
N GLU A 245 6.65 -13.43 29.34
CA GLU A 245 6.78 -11.97 29.17
C GLU A 245 8.23 -11.48 29.35
N TYR A 246 9.08 -12.23 30.08
CA TYR A 246 10.50 -11.93 30.27
C TYR A 246 11.39 -12.42 29.14
N ASP A 247 10.85 -13.07 28.11
CA ASP A 247 11.63 -13.44 26.92
C ASP A 247 12.02 -12.19 26.12
N ASN A 248 13.28 -12.10 25.72
CA ASN A 248 13.78 -11.06 24.83
C ASN A 248 13.35 -11.39 23.40
N ILE A 249 12.48 -10.54 22.85
CA ILE A 249 11.98 -10.67 21.48
C ILE A 249 12.63 -9.67 20.52
N ASP A 250 13.58 -8.87 21.00
CA ASP A 250 14.37 -7.91 20.23
C ASP A 250 15.74 -8.49 19.87
N GLY A 251 16.43 -7.85 18.91
CA GLY A 251 17.82 -8.18 18.59
C GLY A 251 18.06 -9.62 18.13
N PHE A 252 17.08 -10.26 17.48
CA PHE A 252 17.25 -11.61 16.97
C PHE A 252 18.33 -11.67 15.88
N GLU A 253 19.35 -12.47 16.12
CA GLU A 253 20.31 -12.95 15.14
C GLU A 253 19.82 -14.26 14.54
N ILE A 254 19.79 -14.37 13.23
CA ILE A 254 19.58 -15.63 12.52
C ILE A 254 20.92 -16.40 12.42
N LEU A 255 20.95 -17.66 12.82
CA LEU A 255 22.16 -18.49 12.84
C LEU A 255 22.21 -19.43 11.65
N SER A 256 21.06 -19.71 11.02
CA SER A 256 20.96 -20.39 9.73
C SER A 256 21.43 -19.48 8.57
N GLU A 257 22.31 -19.99 7.70
CA GLU A 257 22.83 -19.25 6.55
C GLU A 257 21.79 -19.16 5.43
N GLY A 258 21.61 -17.97 4.84
CA GLY A 258 20.67 -17.78 3.72
C GLY A 258 19.22 -17.52 4.14
N ASP A 259 18.95 -17.49 5.44
CA ASP A 259 17.64 -17.21 6.00
C ASP A 259 17.42 -15.72 6.27
N TYR A 260 16.14 -15.35 6.36
CA TYR A 260 15.69 -13.99 6.60
C TYR A 260 14.89 -13.88 7.89
N TRP A 261 14.97 -12.72 8.53
CA TRP A 261 14.21 -12.37 9.73
C TRP A 261 13.90 -10.88 9.73
N ILE A 262 12.66 -10.55 10.01
CA ILE A 262 12.25 -9.22 10.46
C ILE A 262 11.46 -9.41 11.75
N GLY A 263 11.75 -8.63 12.78
CA GLY A 263 11.02 -8.75 14.03
C GLY A 263 11.62 -7.94 15.16
N GLY A 264 10.87 -7.83 16.24
CA GLY A 264 11.22 -7.06 17.42
C GLY A 264 9.99 -6.47 18.10
N TRP A 265 10.26 -5.65 19.11
CA TRP A 265 9.28 -4.81 19.78
C TRP A 265 9.79 -3.42 20.16
N HIS A 266 11.04 -3.31 20.61
CA HIS A 266 11.63 -2.06 21.09
C HIS A 266 12.86 -1.61 20.31
N GLU A 267 13.54 -2.51 19.60
CA GLU A 267 14.66 -2.16 18.71
C GLU A 267 14.22 -2.03 17.26
N ALA A 268 13.27 -2.87 16.86
CA ALA A 268 12.55 -2.82 15.60
C ALA A 268 11.15 -3.37 15.82
N TYR A 269 10.23 -3.15 14.88
CA TYR A 269 8.97 -3.88 14.90
C TYR A 269 8.47 -4.16 13.48
N THR A 270 7.61 -5.17 13.35
CA THR A 270 6.97 -5.51 12.08
C THR A 270 5.85 -4.53 11.78
N SER A 271 6.10 -3.54 10.94
CA SER A 271 5.08 -2.60 10.49
C SER A 271 4.09 -3.28 9.54
N TYR A 272 2.80 -2.99 9.75
CA TYR A 272 1.70 -3.67 9.07
C TYR A 272 0.96 -2.71 8.13
N TRP A 273 0.77 -3.12 6.89
CA TRP A 273 0.25 -2.31 5.79
C TRP A 273 -0.89 -3.01 5.06
N LEU A 274 -1.88 -2.23 4.66
CA LEU A 274 -3.07 -2.71 3.97
C LEU A 274 -3.15 -2.12 2.56
N GLY A 275 -3.42 -2.97 1.57
CA GLY A 275 -3.66 -2.57 0.19
C GLY A 275 -4.92 -3.24 -0.37
N TYR A 276 -5.35 -2.83 -1.56
CA TYR A 276 -6.57 -3.35 -2.17
C TYR A 276 -6.56 -3.38 -3.71
N GLY A 277 -7.16 -4.43 -4.26
CA GLY A 277 -7.43 -4.59 -5.70
C GLY A 277 -6.63 -5.72 -6.34
N GLU A 278 -6.66 -5.79 -7.68
CA GLU A 278 -5.90 -6.81 -8.44
C GLU A 278 -4.39 -6.69 -8.29
N ALA A 279 -3.91 -5.48 -8.00
CA ALA A 279 -2.51 -5.13 -7.78
C ALA A 279 -2.43 -3.90 -6.88
N VAL A 280 -1.32 -3.82 -6.15
CA VAL A 280 -0.87 -2.62 -5.44
C VAL A 280 0.47 -2.27 -6.08
N LEU A 281 0.52 -1.19 -6.86
CA LEU A 281 1.60 -0.92 -7.80
C LEU A 281 2.59 0.14 -7.27
N GLU A 282 2.16 0.93 -6.30
CA GLU A 282 2.99 1.95 -5.64
C GLU A 282 2.93 1.83 -4.12
N ALA A 283 3.99 2.26 -3.45
CA ALA A 283 4.11 2.21 -1.99
C ALA A 283 3.00 3.04 -1.31
N GLU A 284 2.61 4.16 -1.92
CA GLU A 284 1.58 5.08 -1.41
C GLU A 284 0.16 4.51 -1.50
N GLU A 285 -0.04 3.40 -2.22
CA GLU A 285 -1.31 2.67 -2.23
C GLU A 285 -1.48 1.77 -1.00
N TYR A 286 -0.43 1.60 -0.19
CA TYR A 286 -0.50 0.94 1.10
C TYR A 286 -0.84 1.95 2.21
N GLU A 287 -1.79 1.58 3.05
CA GLU A 287 -2.15 2.33 4.25
C GLU A 287 -1.63 1.60 5.50
N TYR A 288 -1.09 2.33 6.46
CA TYR A 288 -0.66 1.74 7.72
C TYR A 288 -1.87 1.19 8.50
N SER A 289 -1.77 -0.07 8.93
CA SER A 289 -2.84 -0.77 9.63
C SER A 289 -3.00 -0.29 11.07
N ASN A 290 -4.24 -0.08 11.49
CA ASN A 290 -4.59 0.22 12.89
C ASN A 290 -5.28 -0.96 13.59
N PHE A 291 -5.11 -2.17 13.05
CA PHE A 291 -5.77 -3.37 13.55
C PHE A 291 -4.76 -4.39 14.07
N TYR A 292 -5.13 -5.06 15.18
CA TYR A 292 -4.57 -6.37 15.48
C TYR A 292 -4.93 -7.36 14.37
N VAL A 293 -4.03 -8.28 14.06
CA VAL A 293 -4.16 -9.14 12.89
C VAL A 293 -5.35 -10.10 12.98
N ASN A 294 -5.74 -10.49 14.19
CA ASN A 294 -6.95 -11.28 14.46
C ASN A 294 -8.25 -10.45 14.49
N ASN A 295 -8.16 -9.11 14.45
CA ASN A 295 -9.30 -8.20 14.36
C ASN A 295 -9.43 -7.58 12.95
N ARG A 296 -8.46 -7.83 12.06
CA ARG A 296 -8.52 -7.46 10.65
C ARG A 296 -9.26 -8.54 9.88
N PHE A 297 -10.56 -8.35 9.65
CA PHE A 297 -11.32 -9.19 8.71
C PHE A 297 -10.81 -8.99 7.29
N LEU A 298 -10.60 -10.08 6.57
CA LEU A 298 -10.15 -10.08 5.19
C LEU A 298 -11.32 -9.75 4.25
N GLU A 299 -10.99 -9.04 3.19
CA GLU A 299 -11.92 -8.69 2.13
C GLU A 299 -11.40 -9.30 0.83
N ASN A 300 -12.30 -9.59 -0.11
CA ASN A 300 -11.86 -10.10 -1.40
C ASN A 300 -10.94 -9.07 -2.07
N LYS A 301 -9.75 -9.54 -2.47
CA LYS A 301 -8.64 -8.77 -3.03
C LYS A 301 -7.99 -7.80 -2.06
N SER A 302 -8.04 -8.09 -0.75
CA SER A 302 -7.20 -7.40 0.23
C SER A 302 -5.74 -7.85 0.13
N TRP A 303 -4.85 -6.92 0.42
CA TRP A 303 -3.42 -7.15 0.58
C TRP A 303 -3.05 -6.79 2.01
N ASP A 304 -2.35 -7.69 2.67
CA ASP A 304 -1.92 -7.56 4.05
C ASP A 304 -0.41 -7.78 4.02
N ALA A 305 0.35 -6.69 4.16
CA ALA A 305 1.78 -6.65 3.94
C ALA A 305 2.54 -6.28 5.22
N TRP A 306 3.63 -6.99 5.50
CA TRP A 306 4.54 -6.68 6.60
C TRP A 306 5.88 -6.24 6.08
N THR A 307 6.41 -5.20 6.71
CA THR A 307 7.75 -4.69 6.45
C THR A 307 8.50 -4.51 7.77
N PHE A 308 9.70 -3.95 7.67
CA PHE A 308 10.53 -3.62 8.81
C PHE A 308 10.35 -2.14 9.19
N SER A 309 10.27 -1.86 10.49
CA SER A 309 10.39 -0.50 11.02
C SER A 309 11.50 -0.43 12.06
N PRO A 310 12.57 0.35 11.83
CA PRO A 310 13.56 0.62 12.86
C PRO A 310 12.91 1.53 13.92
N ILE A 311 13.02 1.17 15.19
CA ILE A 311 12.58 2.05 16.28
C ILE A 311 13.64 3.13 16.44
N ASN A 312 13.49 4.19 15.65
CA ASN A 312 14.28 5.40 15.73
C ASN A 312 13.44 6.54 16.33
N SER A 313 14.11 7.59 16.79
CA SER A 313 13.46 8.79 17.35
C SER A 313 12.55 9.53 16.35
N THR A 314 12.50 9.10 15.09
CA THR A 314 11.72 9.69 14.00
C THR A 314 10.50 8.86 13.59
N GLU A 315 10.24 7.70 14.24
CA GLU A 315 9.07 6.84 14.00
C GLU A 315 8.80 6.54 12.51
N THR A 316 9.86 6.43 11.71
CA THR A 316 9.73 6.27 10.26
C THR A 316 9.77 4.80 9.88
N ASN A 317 8.72 4.32 9.22
CA ASN A 317 8.62 2.94 8.76
C ASN A 317 9.22 2.79 7.35
N THR A 318 9.85 1.64 7.08
CA THR A 318 10.20 1.28 5.71
C THR A 318 8.92 0.87 4.98
N THR A 319 8.58 1.58 3.92
CA THR A 319 7.38 1.30 3.13
C THR A 319 7.53 0.02 2.30
N PRO A 320 6.42 -0.66 1.96
CA PRO A 320 6.45 -1.75 0.98
C PRO A 320 6.99 -1.26 -0.36
N ARG A 321 7.76 -2.10 -1.06
CA ARG A 321 8.37 -1.84 -2.38
C ARG A 321 7.76 -2.78 -3.44
N PRO A 322 6.56 -2.50 -3.96
CA PRO A 322 5.78 -3.47 -4.74
C PRO A 322 6.44 -3.86 -6.07
N GLU A 323 7.31 -3.00 -6.60
CA GLU A 323 8.13 -3.26 -7.78
C GLU A 323 9.15 -4.38 -7.59
N LEU A 324 9.48 -4.74 -6.34
CA LEU A 324 10.40 -5.84 -6.00
C LEU A 324 9.66 -7.13 -5.61
N LEU A 325 8.33 -7.07 -5.52
CA LEU A 325 7.50 -8.17 -5.03
C LEU A 325 7.56 -9.37 -5.99
N LYS A 326 7.75 -10.55 -5.41
CA LYS A 326 7.76 -11.83 -6.12
C LYS A 326 6.77 -12.79 -5.49
N ALA A 327 6.26 -13.73 -6.28
CA ALA A 327 5.46 -14.81 -5.73
C ALA A 327 6.35 -15.75 -4.93
N ALA A 328 5.91 -16.10 -3.72
CA ALA A 328 6.53 -17.17 -2.96
C ALA A 328 6.51 -18.47 -3.79
N PRO A 329 7.58 -19.28 -3.75
CA PRO A 329 7.63 -20.52 -4.51
C PRO A 329 6.59 -21.51 -4.00
N ASN A 330 6.19 -22.46 -4.83
CA ASN A 330 5.42 -23.60 -4.34
C ASN A 330 6.27 -24.46 -3.40
N ASN A 331 5.61 -25.23 -2.54
CA ASN A 331 6.23 -26.22 -1.66
C ASN A 331 6.43 -27.55 -2.38
#